data_AF-A0A372RQQ6-F1
#
_entry.id   AF-A0A372RQQ6-F1
#
_cell.length_a   1.000
_cell.length_b   1.000
_cell.length_c   1.000
_cell.angle_alpha   90.00
_cell.angle_beta   90.00
_cell.angle_gamma   90.00
#
_symmetry.space_group_name_H-M   'P 1'
#
loop_
_entity.id
_entity.type
_entity.pdbx_description
1 polymer ?
#
loop_
_entity_poly.entity_id
_entity_poly.type
_entity_poly.pdbx_seq_one_letter_code
_entity_poly.pdbx_strand_id
1 'polypeptide(L)' 'LIKEISGKFSFKINIWTFLFIKTFLAITTHYINKDWKLQNLLLDFVQIYEYYTGENIMNTFVFTLQNF' A
#
# COMPACT_ATOMS: atom_id res chain seq x y z
N LEU A 1 -6.34 13.31 -5.20
CA LEU A 1 -6.65 13.28 -3.74
C LEU A 1 -5.41 13.50 -2.86
N ILE A 2 -4.30 12.79 -3.10
CA ILE A 2 -3.12 12.81 -2.21
C ILE A 2 -2.16 13.99 -2.45
N LYS A 3 -2.10 14.55 -3.67
CA LYS A 3 -1.17 15.62 -4.06
C LYS A 3 -1.32 16.95 -3.29
N GLU A 4 -2.42 17.15 -2.56
CA GLU A 4 -2.68 18.39 -1.83
C GLU A 4 -2.34 18.36 -0.35
N ILE A 5 -1.78 17.25 0.14
CA ILE A 5 -1.52 17.06 1.57
C ILE A 5 -0.10 17.56 1.85
N SER A 6 0.03 18.60 2.67
CA SER A 6 1.33 19.18 3.06
C SER A 6 2.05 18.42 4.18
N GLY A 7 1.53 17.24 4.54
CA GLY A 7 1.93 16.46 5.72
C GLY A 7 2.69 15.19 5.38
N LYS A 8 3.15 14.49 6.43
CA LYS A 8 3.78 13.18 6.29
C LYS A 8 2.72 12.09 6.08
N PHE A 9 3.11 11.06 5.34
CA PHE A 9 2.33 9.85 5.14
C PHE A 9 3.01 8.69 5.86
N SER A 10 2.19 7.80 6.41
CA SER A 10 2.63 6.49 6.87
C SER A 10 1.91 5.44 6.04
N PHE A 11 2.64 4.42 5.62
CA PHE A 11 2.06 3.29 4.90
C PHE A 11 1.99 2.08 5.80
N LYS A 12 0.84 1.42 5.78
CA LYS A 12 0.65 0.08 6.34
C LYS A 12 0.63 -0.89 5.16
N ILE A 13 1.56 -1.84 5.19
CA ILE A 13 1.65 -2.92 4.22
C ILE A 13 1.23 -4.21 4.91
N ASN A 14 0.05 -4.72 4.58
CA ASN A 14 -0.42 -6.01 5.08
C ASN A 14 -0.18 -7.06 4.01
N ILE A 15 0.56 -8.11 4.37
CA ILE A 15 0.88 -9.21 3.48
C ILE A 15 0.38 -10.50 4.09
N TRP A 16 -0.30 -11.31 3.29
CA TRP A 16 -0.67 -12.67 3.67
C TRP A 16 -0.59 -13.60 2.46
N THR A 17 -0.30 -14.86 2.74
CA THR A 17 -0.37 -15.94 1.77
C THR A 17 -1.68 -16.69 1.98
N PHE A 18 -2.44 -16.85 0.89
CA PHE A 18 -3.65 -17.67 0.86
C PHE A 18 -3.35 -19.04 0.25
N LEU A 19 -4.35 -19.94 0.27
CA LEU A 19 -4.30 -21.26 -0.35
C LEU A 19 -3.69 -21.20 -1.76
N PHE A 20 -2.92 -22.23 -2.12
CA PHE A 20 -2.20 -22.34 -3.39
C PHE A 20 -1.07 -21.32 -3.59
N ILE A 21 -0.41 -20.87 -2.50
CA ILE A 21 0.80 -20.01 -2.55
C ILE A 21 0.52 -18.63 -3.17
N LYS A 22 -0.76 -18.21 -3.22
CA LYS A 22 -1.11 -16.88 -3.70
C LYS A 22 -0.81 -15.86 -2.61
N THR A 23 0.05 -14.90 -2.90
CA THR A 23 0.37 -13.82 -1.96
C THR A 23 -0.42 -12.58 -2.32
N PHE A 24 -1.01 -11.95 -1.32
CA PHE A 24 -1.75 -10.71 -1.47
C PHE A 24 -1.12 -9.61 -0.63
N LEU A 25 -1.22 -8.38 -1.15
CA LEU A 25 -0.66 -7.17 -0.58
C LEU A 25 -1.78 -6.13 -0.51
N ALA A 26 -2.15 -5.72 0.69
CA ALA A 26 -3.01 -4.57 0.90
C ALA A 26 -2.17 -3.38 1.38
N ILE A 27 -2.27 -2.25 0.68
CA ILE A 27 -1.52 -1.05 0.98
C ILE A 27 -2.50 0.01 1.46
N THR A 28 -2.36 0.43 2.72
CA THR A 28 -3.17 1.51 3.30
C THR A 28 -2.26 2.68 3.62
N THR A 29 -2.65 3.89 3.24
CA THR A 29 -1.98 5.11 3.69
C THR A 29 -2.75 5.75 4.84
N HIS A 30 -1.99 6.27 5.79
CA HIS A 30 -2.46 6.98 6.95
C HIS A 30 -1.84 8.37 6.95
N TYR A 31 -2.66 9.40 7.04
CA TYR A 31 -2.20 10.79 7.07
C TYR A 31 -3.16 11.70 7.82
N ILE A 32 -2.69 12.87 8.22
CA ILE A 32 -3.52 13.94 8.78
C ILE A 32 -3.85 14.94 7.66
N ASN A 33 -5.13 15.23 7.47
CA ASN A 33 -5.57 16.21 6.47
C ASN A 33 -5.49 17.66 7.00
N LYS A 34 -5.86 18.63 6.16
CA LYS A 34 -5.82 20.07 6.49
C LYS A 34 -6.72 20.45 7.68
N ASP A 35 -7.77 19.67 7.94
CA ASP A 35 -8.69 19.86 9.07
C ASP A 35 -8.23 19.11 10.34
N TRP A 36 -6.97 18.66 10.37
CA TRP A 36 -6.40 17.92 11.50
C TRP A 36 -7.09 16.57 11.79
N LYS A 37 -7.74 15.97 10.79
CA LYS A 37 -8.41 14.68 10.91
C LYS A 37 -7.54 13.55 10.35
N LEU A 38 -7.45 12.46 11.11
CA LEU A 38 -6.83 11.22 10.65
C LEU A 38 -7.63 10.62 9.49
N GLN A 39 -6.93 10.37 8.39
CA GLN A 39 -7.45 9.69 7.22
C GLN A 39 -6.80 8.32 7.10
N ASN A 40 -7.62 7.34 6.72
CA ASN A 40 -7.20 5.97 6.44
C ASN A 40 -7.72 5.63 5.05
N LEU A 41 -6.82 5.46 4.08
CA LEU A 41 -7.18 5.21 2.70
C LEU A 41 -6.51 3.93 2.21
N LEU A 42 -7.31 2.96 1.79
CA LEU A 42 -6.81 1.82 1.04
C LEU A 42 -6.39 2.31 -0.35
N LEU A 43 -5.11 2.21 -0.65
CA LEU A 43 -4.57 2.59 -1.96
C LEU A 43 -4.83 1.50 -2.98
N ASP A 44 -4.47 0.27 -2.63
CA ASP A 44 -4.72 -0.86 -3.50
C ASP A 44 -4.72 -2.19 -2.73
N PHE A 45 -5.26 -3.19 -3.39
CA PHE A 45 -5.26 -4.59 -3.02
C PHE A 45 -4.78 -5.39 -4.22
N VAL A 46 -3.54 -5.86 -4.16
CA VAL A 46 -2.88 -6.50 -5.30
C VAL A 46 -2.42 -7.92 -4.96
N GLN A 47 -2.41 -8.78 -5.98
CA GLN A 47 -1.82 -10.11 -5.88
C GLN A 47 -0.36 -10.06 -6.35
N ILE A 48 0.56 -10.63 -5.58
CA ILE A 48 1.94 -10.89 -6.00
C ILE A 48 1.93 -12.28 -6.66
N TYR A 49 2.20 -12.33 -7.96
CA TYR A 49 2.21 -13.57 -8.75
C TYR A 49 3.56 -14.30 -8.70
N GLU A 50 4.62 -13.60 -8.32
CA GLU A 50 5.97 -14.15 -8.21
C GLU A 50 6.25 -14.74 -6.82
N TYR A 51 7.45 -15.27 -6.61
CA TYR A 51 7.90 -15.73 -5.30
C TYR A 51 7.85 -14.61 -4.26
N TYR A 52 7.56 -15.00 -3.01
CA TYR A 52 7.46 -14.10 -1.87
C TYR A 52 8.84 -13.66 -1.36
N THR A 53 9.50 -12.78 -2.11
CA THR A 53 10.78 -12.17 -1.75
C THR A 53 10.58 -10.71 -1.32
N GLY A 54 11.51 -10.18 -0.51
CA GLY A 54 11.51 -8.76 -0.13
C GLY A 54 11.56 -7.81 -1.34
N GLU A 55 12.30 -8.21 -2.37
CA GLU A 55 12.42 -7.47 -3.63
C GLU A 55 11.07 -7.37 -4.36
N ASN A 56 10.34 -8.49 -4.48
CA ASN A 56 9.06 -8.50 -5.18
C ASN A 56 7.98 -7.69 -4.45
N ILE A 57 8.01 -7.71 -3.11
CA ILE A 57 7.14 -6.85 -2.29
C ILE A 57 7.46 -5.37 -2.54
N MET A 58 8.75 -5.00 -2.52
CA MET A 58 9.19 -3.63 -2.79
C MET A 58 8.77 -3.17 -4.18
N ASN A 59 9.04 -3.98 -5.21
CA ASN A 59 8.69 -3.68 -6.60
C ASN A 59 7.18 -3.50 -6.75
N THR A 60 6.38 -4.39 -6.18
CA THR A 60 4.91 -4.29 -6.21
C THR A 60 4.42 -3.03 -5.50
N PHE A 61 4.98 -2.71 -4.33
CA PHE A 61 4.64 -1.50 -3.59
C PHE A 61 4.93 -0.22 -4.38
N VAL A 62 6.15 -0.10 -4.93
CA VAL A 62 6.54 1.06 -5.74
C VAL A 62 5.69 1.18 -6.99
N PHE A 63 5.46 0.07 -7.70
CA PHE A 63 4.59 0.05 -8.88
C PHE A 63 3.17 0.51 -8.53
N THR A 64 2.61 0.03 -7.42
CA THR A 64 1.27 0.45 -6.98
C THR A 64 1.22 1.96 -6.74
N LEU A 65 2.21 2.52 -6.05
CA LEU A 65 2.26 3.96 -5.76
C LEU A 65 2.43 4.84 -7.00
N GLN A 66 3.13 4.34 -8.03
CA GLN A 66 3.30 5.08 -9.28
C GLN A 66 2.02 5.13 -10.13
N ASN A 67 1.11 4.18 -9.95
CA ASN A 67 -0.12 4.06 -10.74
C ASN A 67 -1.39 4.54 -9.99
N PHE A 68 -1.24 5.11 -8.79
CA PHE A 68 -2.33 5.65 -7.95
C PHE A 68 -2.49 7.16 -8.11
#